data_AF-A0A359KFJ6-F1
#
_entry.id   AF-A0A359KFJ6-F1
#
_cell.length_a   1.000
_cell.length_b   1.000
_cell.length_c   1.000
_cell.angle_alpha   90.00
_cell.angle_beta   90.00
_cell.angle_gamma   90.00
#
_symmetry.space_group_name_H-M   'P 1'
#
loop_
_entity.id
_entity.type
_entity.pdbx_description
1 polymer ?
#
loop_
_entity_poly.entity_id
_entity_poly.type
_entity_poly.pdbx_seq_one_letter_code
_entity_poly.pdbx_strand_id
1 'polypeptide(L)'
;MADERLRIIVDDPYLLALGRTLFVFSGLEWNVVWCCERLRPGYIDTVDRKTAGAITTEFVEGAANVGPGRVADRLMAAAADFRRLVVVRNDIMHAQPCHAPTGEERLQRRGELWTVEELERAADQFAICSIELNDLFHHWLR
;
A
#
# COMPACT_ATOMS: atom_id res chain seq x y z
N MET A 1 8.45 -27.40 -18.43
CA MET A 1 9.11 -27.78 -17.17
C MET A 1 8.43 -26.97 -16.08
N ALA A 2 8.23 -27.57 -14.91
CA ALA A 2 7.61 -26.95 -13.74
C ALA A 2 8.66 -26.89 -12.63
N ASP A 3 8.48 -26.00 -11.66
CA ASP A 3 9.34 -25.85 -10.47
C ASP A 3 10.64 -25.05 -10.64
N GLU A 4 10.83 -24.36 -11.76
CA GLU A 4 11.91 -23.39 -11.93
C GLU A 4 11.92 -22.34 -10.81
N ARG A 5 10.74 -21.93 -10.35
CA ARG A 5 10.56 -20.99 -9.21
C ARG A 5 11.20 -21.50 -7.91
N LEU A 6 11.33 -22.81 -7.71
CA LEU A 6 11.90 -23.41 -6.50
C LEU A 6 13.44 -23.35 -6.47
N ARG A 7 14.07 -22.85 -7.54
CA ARG A 7 15.53 -22.62 -7.56
C ARG A 7 15.94 -21.33 -6.85
N ILE A 8 14.97 -20.46 -6.55
CA ILE A 8 15.16 -19.25 -5.74
C ILE A 8 15.22 -19.69 -4.29
N ILE A 9 16.35 -19.46 -3.62
CA ILE A 9 16.57 -19.96 -2.27
C ILE A 9 16.04 -18.93 -1.28
N VAL A 10 14.74 -18.96 -1.00
CA VAL A 10 14.06 -18.06 -0.06
C VAL A 10 13.22 -18.89 0.91
N ASP A 11 13.19 -18.53 2.19
CA ASP A 11 12.39 -19.26 3.17
C ASP A 11 10.90 -18.86 3.16
N ASP A 12 10.07 -19.80 3.59
CA ASP A 12 8.62 -19.64 3.64
C ASP A 12 8.14 -18.48 4.54
N PRO A 13 8.67 -18.27 5.76
CA PRO A 13 8.31 -17.10 6.58
C PRO A 13 8.49 -15.78 5.83
N TYR A 14 9.60 -15.61 5.12
CA TYR A 14 9.86 -14.41 4.33
C TYR A 14 8.86 -14.24 3.19
N LEU A 15 8.61 -15.30 2.41
CA LEU A 15 7.63 -15.26 1.33
C LEU A 15 6.21 -14.96 1.84
N LEU A 16 5.83 -15.55 2.97
CA LEU A 16 4.52 -15.32 3.59
C LEU A 16 4.37 -13.86 4.04
N ALA A 17 5.39 -13.30 4.70
CA ALA A 17 5.40 -11.91 5.12
C ALA A 17 5.31 -10.97 3.91
N LEU A 18 6.15 -11.16 2.90
CA LEU A 18 6.16 -10.35 1.68
C LEU A 18 4.80 -10.41 0.96
N GLY A 19 4.25 -11.62 0.77
CA GLY A 19 2.96 -11.82 0.13
C GLY A 19 1.82 -11.16 0.91
N ARG A 20 1.82 -11.29 2.23
CA ARG A 20 0.82 -10.64 3.11
C ARG A 20 0.91 -9.12 3.00
N THR A 21 2.10 -8.54 3.07
CA THR A 21 2.32 -7.10 2.98
C THR A 21 1.78 -6.54 1.66
N LEU A 22 2.06 -7.18 0.53
CA LEU A 22 1.56 -6.77 -0.79
C LEU A 22 0.04 -6.93 -0.91
N PHE A 23 -0.51 -8.03 -0.39
CA PHE A 23 -1.95 -8.28 -0.41
C PHE A 23 -2.73 -7.26 0.43
N VAL A 24 -2.25 -6.94 1.64
CA VAL A 24 -2.88 -5.93 2.51
C VAL A 24 -2.81 -4.54 1.87
N PHE A 25 -1.68 -4.18 1.24
CA PHE A 25 -1.59 -2.93 0.50
C PHE A 25 -2.60 -2.85 -0.64
N SER A 26 -2.82 -3.96 -1.38
CA SER A 26 -3.83 -3.99 -2.44
C SER A 26 -5.22 -3.66 -1.89
N GLY A 27 -5.58 -4.17 -0.71
CA GLY A 27 -6.84 -3.82 -0.05
C GLY A 27 -6.92 -2.34 0.35
N LEU A 28 -5.82 -1.79 0.91
CA LEU A 28 -5.70 -0.37 1.20
C LEU A 28 -5.91 0.51 -0.05
N GLU A 29 -5.23 0.19 -1.15
CA GLU A 29 -5.32 0.95 -2.41
C GLU A 29 -6.75 0.98 -2.95
N TRP A 30 -7.46 -0.15 -2.89
CA TRP A 30 -8.86 -0.20 -3.31
C TRP A 30 -9.82 0.57 -2.39
N ASN A 31 -9.56 0.62 -1.07
CA ASN A 31 -10.33 1.50 -0.19
C ASN A 31 -10.14 2.98 -0.54
N VAL A 32 -8.92 3.40 -0.90
CA VAL A 32 -8.68 4.76 -1.41
C VAL A 32 -9.44 5.00 -2.71
N VAL A 33 -9.43 4.06 -3.65
CA VAL A 33 -10.19 4.15 -4.90
C VAL A 33 -11.68 4.37 -4.63
N TRP A 34 -12.27 3.61 -3.70
CA TRP A 34 -13.68 3.78 -3.33
C TRP A 34 -13.97 5.11 -2.64
N CYS A 35 -13.06 5.60 -1.79
CA CYS A 35 -13.15 6.96 -1.26
C CYS A 35 -13.11 8.00 -2.40
N CYS A 36 -12.21 7.85 -3.36
CA CYS A 36 -12.12 8.74 -4.51
C CYS A 36 -13.40 8.71 -5.37
N GLU A 37 -14.02 7.55 -5.55
CA GLU A 37 -15.31 7.40 -6.23
C GLU A 37 -16.42 8.19 -5.54
N ARG A 38 -16.48 8.18 -4.20
CA ARG A 38 -17.45 9.01 -3.44
C ARG A 38 -17.16 10.51 -3.55
N LEU A 39 -15.90 10.90 -3.56
CA LEU A 39 -15.49 12.30 -3.70
C LEU A 39 -15.72 12.83 -5.13
N ARG A 40 -15.55 11.98 -6.13
CA ARG A 40 -15.68 12.29 -7.55
C ARG A 40 -16.27 11.08 -8.29
N PRO A 41 -17.59 11.04 -8.48
CA PRO A 41 -18.26 9.94 -9.19
C PRO A 41 -17.65 9.69 -10.58
N GLY A 42 -17.49 8.42 -10.94
CA GLY A 42 -16.82 7.97 -12.17
C GLY A 42 -15.29 7.90 -12.06
N TYR A 43 -14.71 8.02 -10.86
CA TYR A 43 -13.29 7.85 -10.63
C TYR A 43 -12.84 6.42 -10.95
N ILE A 44 -13.62 5.41 -10.56
CA ILE A 44 -13.25 3.99 -10.68
C ILE A 44 -12.94 3.58 -12.13
N ASP A 45 -13.67 4.15 -13.10
CA ASP A 45 -13.49 3.90 -14.53
C ASP A 45 -12.15 4.41 -15.08
N THR A 46 -11.43 5.22 -14.30
CA THR A 46 -10.14 5.80 -14.67
C THR A 46 -8.95 5.07 -14.05
N VAL A 47 -9.18 4.14 -13.13
CA VAL A 47 -8.12 3.53 -12.28
C VAL A 47 -7.17 2.63 -13.06
N ASP A 48 -7.65 1.90 -14.06
CA ASP A 48 -6.86 0.93 -14.83
C ASP A 48 -5.59 1.52 -15.48
N ARG A 49 -5.54 2.84 -15.65
CA ARG A 49 -4.43 3.57 -16.28
C ARG A 49 -3.56 4.32 -15.27
N LYS A 50 -3.80 4.17 -13.97
CA LYS A 50 -3.13 4.93 -12.91
C LYS A 50 -2.16 4.07 -12.12
N THR A 51 -1.08 4.71 -11.68
CA THR A 51 -0.18 4.14 -10.68
C THR A 51 -0.69 4.46 -9.28
N ALA A 52 -0.22 3.72 -8.27
CA ALA A 52 -0.46 4.02 -6.86
C ALA A 52 -0.17 5.50 -6.53
N GLY A 53 0.93 6.04 -7.07
CA GLY A 53 1.31 7.44 -6.88
C GLY A 53 0.34 8.43 -7.54
N ALA A 54 -0.19 8.11 -8.72
CA ALA A 54 -1.21 8.94 -9.36
C ALA A 54 -2.52 8.94 -8.55
N ILE A 55 -2.93 7.77 -8.03
CA ILE A 55 -4.09 7.65 -7.14
C ILE A 55 -3.88 8.49 -5.87
N THR A 56 -2.69 8.41 -5.26
CA THR A 56 -2.34 9.23 -4.10
C THR A 56 -2.49 10.72 -4.35
N THR A 57 -1.93 11.25 -5.44
CA THR A 57 -2.00 12.67 -5.77
C THR A 57 -3.45 13.12 -5.88
N GLU A 58 -4.25 12.40 -6.65
CA GLU A 58 -5.65 12.75 -6.86
C GLU A 58 -6.50 12.58 -5.59
N PHE A 59 -6.17 11.62 -4.73
CA PHE A 59 -6.86 11.46 -3.45
C PHE A 59 -6.59 12.63 -2.51
N VAL A 60 -5.33 13.09 -2.41
CA VAL A 60 -4.97 14.27 -1.61
C VAL A 60 -5.69 15.51 -2.12
N GLU A 61 -5.75 15.70 -3.45
CA GLU A 61 -6.50 16.80 -4.05
C GLU A 61 -8.00 16.71 -3.76
N GLY A 62 -8.59 15.52 -3.90
CA GLY A 62 -9.99 15.28 -3.56
C GLY A 62 -10.31 15.57 -2.10
N ALA A 63 -9.44 15.12 -1.18
CA ALA A 63 -9.59 15.33 0.25
C ALA A 63 -9.55 16.82 0.63
N ALA A 64 -8.68 17.60 -0.01
CA ALA A 64 -8.57 19.04 0.22
C ALA A 64 -9.83 19.82 -0.19
N ASN A 65 -10.67 19.26 -1.06
CA ASN A 65 -11.86 19.91 -1.60
C ASN A 65 -13.16 19.63 -0.81
N VAL A 66 -13.13 18.79 0.24
CA VAL A 66 -14.32 18.40 1.04
C VAL A 66 -14.89 19.56 1.89
N GLY A 67 -14.16 20.67 2.00
CA GLY A 67 -14.53 21.81 2.85
C GLY A 67 -14.19 21.55 4.32
N PRO A 68 -14.12 22.60 5.15
CA PRO A 68 -13.61 22.49 6.52
C PRO A 68 -14.55 21.66 7.42
N GLY A 69 -13.97 20.83 8.28
CA GLY A 69 -14.70 20.05 9.28
C GLY A 69 -13.97 18.79 9.70
N ARG A 70 -14.44 18.14 10.77
CA ARG A 70 -13.78 16.97 11.38
C ARG A 70 -13.58 15.81 10.39
N VAL A 71 -14.50 15.63 9.43
CA VAL A 71 -14.36 14.60 8.39
C VAL A 71 -13.23 14.93 7.42
N ALA A 72 -13.11 16.20 7.03
CA ALA A 72 -12.03 16.65 6.16
C ALA A 72 -10.67 16.51 6.84
N ASP A 73 -10.57 16.81 8.14
CA ASP A 73 -9.33 16.62 8.91
C ASP A 73 -8.90 15.15 8.93
N ARG A 74 -9.84 14.24 9.20
CA ARG A 74 -9.59 12.78 9.16
C ARG A 74 -9.18 12.31 7.77
N LEU A 75 -9.88 12.78 6.73
CA LEU A 75 -9.61 12.41 5.36
C LEU A 75 -8.23 12.90 4.90
N MET A 76 -7.85 14.12 5.27
CA MET A 76 -6.52 14.68 5.00
C MET A 76 -5.43 13.92 5.74
N ALA A 77 -5.66 13.52 7.01
CA ALA A 77 -4.73 12.67 7.75
C ALA A 77 -4.56 11.30 7.08
N ALA A 78 -5.66 10.65 6.71
CA ALA A 78 -5.64 9.36 6.00
C ALA A 78 -4.95 9.48 4.63
N ALA A 79 -5.17 10.57 3.89
CA ALA A 79 -4.50 10.83 2.61
C ALA A 79 -2.98 11.04 2.78
N ALA A 80 -2.56 11.74 3.83
CA ALA A 80 -1.15 11.92 4.16
C ALA A 80 -0.48 10.58 4.54
N ASP A 81 -1.17 9.74 5.31
CA ASP A 81 -0.69 8.39 5.65
C ASP A 81 -0.60 7.51 4.41
N PHE A 82 -1.64 7.47 3.57
CA PHE A 82 -1.62 6.70 2.33
C PHE A 82 -0.44 7.11 1.44
N ARG A 83 -0.19 8.42 1.29
CA ARG A 83 0.96 8.93 0.53
C ARG A 83 2.30 8.40 1.07
N ARG A 84 2.50 8.41 2.38
CA ARG A 84 3.70 7.84 3.01
C ARG A 84 3.81 6.33 2.74
N LEU A 85 2.70 5.62 2.82
CA LEU A 85 2.65 4.16 2.65
C LEU A 85 2.87 3.72 1.20
N VAL A 86 2.46 4.52 0.22
CA VAL A 86 2.80 4.29 -1.20
C VAL A 86 4.31 4.32 -1.44
N VAL A 87 5.04 5.19 -0.74
CA VAL A 87 6.52 5.20 -0.79
C VAL A 87 7.08 3.88 -0.28
N VAL A 88 6.59 3.39 0.87
CA VAL A 88 7.00 2.11 1.45
C VAL A 88 6.71 0.95 0.49
N ARG A 89 5.51 0.89 -0.07
CA ARG A 89 5.15 -0.14 -1.07
C ARG A 89 6.04 -0.07 -2.30
N ASN A 90 6.35 1.13 -2.80
CA ASN A 90 7.24 1.29 -3.95
C ASN A 90 8.66 0.82 -3.63
N ASP A 91 9.15 1.07 -2.42
CA ASP A 91 10.47 0.61 -2.00
C ASP A 91 10.54 -0.92 -1.86
N ILE A 92 9.46 -1.59 -1.46
CA ILE A 92 9.34 -3.07 -1.48
C ILE A 92 9.27 -3.58 -2.92
N MET A 93 8.36 -3.05 -3.74
CA MET A 93 8.10 -3.53 -5.10
C MET A 93 9.26 -3.30 -6.08
N HIS A 94 10.09 -2.31 -5.81
CA HIS A 94 11.28 -2.00 -6.61
C HIS A 94 12.59 -2.39 -5.91
N ALA A 95 12.52 -3.19 -4.86
CA ALA A 95 13.69 -3.76 -4.22
C ALA A 95 14.41 -4.73 -5.17
N GLN A 96 15.73 -4.84 -5.02
CA GLN A 96 16.55 -5.80 -5.76
C GLN A 96 16.74 -7.09 -4.96
N PRO A 97 16.72 -8.26 -5.60
CA PRO A 97 17.13 -9.50 -4.94
C PRO A 97 18.61 -9.43 -4.55
N CYS A 98 18.94 -9.98 -3.38
CA CYS A 98 20.30 -10.14 -2.89
C CYS A 98 20.41 -11.37 -1.99
N HIS A 99 21.64 -11.85 -1.77
CA HIS A 99 21.90 -12.86 -0.75
C HIS A 99 22.07 -12.19 0.62
N ALA A 100 21.30 -12.64 1.60
CA ALA A 100 21.51 -12.33 3.00
C ALA A 100 22.83 -12.94 3.50
N PRO A 101 23.40 -12.44 4.60
CA PRO A 101 24.62 -13.01 5.20
C PRO A 101 24.51 -14.51 5.55
N THR A 102 23.30 -14.99 5.78
CA THR A 102 22.95 -16.37 6.12
C THR A 102 22.76 -17.28 4.90
N GLY A 103 22.83 -16.73 3.68
CA GLY A 103 22.84 -17.45 2.42
C GLY A 103 21.50 -17.49 1.67
N GLU A 104 20.38 -17.20 2.33
CA GLU A 104 19.09 -17.09 1.65
C GLU A 104 18.92 -15.77 0.87
N GLU A 105 18.03 -15.78 -0.11
CA GLU A 105 17.66 -14.63 -0.92
C GLU A 105 16.66 -13.73 -0.19
N ARG A 106 16.89 -12.42 -0.30
CA ARG A 106 16.08 -11.35 0.27
C ARG A 106 15.92 -10.23 -0.74
N LEU A 107 14.96 -9.36 -0.48
CA LEU A 107 14.86 -8.07 -1.15
C LEU A 107 15.63 -7.01 -0.37
N GLN A 108 16.40 -6.21 -1.10
CA GLN A 108 17.05 -5.01 -0.56
C GLN A 108 16.67 -3.77 -1.33
N ARG A 109 16.74 -2.62 -0.67
CA ARG A 109 16.54 -1.32 -1.29
C ARG A 109 17.59 -0.37 -0.74
N ARG A 110 18.38 0.23 -1.64
CA ARG A 110 19.44 1.20 -1.27
C ARG A 110 20.45 0.65 -0.25
N GLY A 111 20.71 -0.66 -0.29
CA GLY A 111 21.67 -1.33 0.61
C GLY A 111 21.09 -1.81 1.94
N GLU A 112 19.78 -1.61 2.18
CA GLU A 112 19.09 -2.12 3.37
C GLU A 112 18.23 -3.32 2.99
N LEU A 113 18.31 -4.40 3.77
CA LEU A 113 17.50 -5.60 3.60
C LEU A 113 16.10 -5.35 4.17
N TRP A 114 15.06 -5.77 3.45
CA TRP A 114 13.73 -5.91 4.04
C TRP A 114 13.71 -7.16 4.90
N THR A 115 13.49 -7.03 6.20
CA THR A 115 13.32 -8.17 7.10
C THR A 115 11.85 -8.61 7.21
N VAL A 116 11.60 -9.79 7.78
CA VAL A 116 10.23 -10.25 8.09
C VAL A 116 9.51 -9.24 8.98
N GLU A 117 10.17 -8.77 10.03
CA GLU A 117 9.61 -7.83 11.00
C GLU A 117 9.26 -6.48 10.37
N GLU A 118 10.05 -6.02 9.41
CA GLU A 118 9.79 -4.78 8.68
C GLU A 118 8.61 -4.93 7.71
N LEU A 119 8.53 -6.06 7.02
CA LEU A 119 7.41 -6.40 6.15
C LEU A 119 6.10 -6.50 6.93
N GLU A 120 6.12 -7.17 8.08
CA GLU A 120 4.96 -7.29 8.96
C GLU A 120 4.56 -5.92 9.54
N ARG A 121 5.52 -5.11 9.99
CA ARG A 121 5.24 -3.74 10.43
C ARG A 121 4.63 -2.89 9.31
N ALA A 122 5.11 -3.03 8.08
CA ALA A 122 4.52 -2.35 6.92
C ALA A 122 3.08 -2.83 6.67
N ALA A 123 2.83 -4.14 6.76
CA ALA A 123 1.49 -4.72 6.63
C ALA A 123 0.52 -4.17 7.69
N ASP A 124 0.94 -4.08 8.95
CA ASP A 124 0.14 -3.50 10.03
C ASP A 124 -0.19 -2.04 9.77
N GLN A 125 0.78 -1.24 9.31
CA GLN A 125 0.53 0.16 8.94
C GLN A 125 -0.44 0.29 7.77
N PHE A 126 -0.34 -0.59 6.77
CA PHE A 126 -1.29 -0.64 5.66
C PHE A 126 -2.70 -0.98 6.16
N ALA A 127 -2.83 -1.96 7.06
CA ALA A 127 -4.10 -2.36 7.64
C ALA A 127 -4.74 -1.23 8.46
N ILE A 128 -3.97 -0.54 9.30
CA ILE A 128 -4.46 0.59 10.11
C ILE A 128 -5.05 1.69 9.21
N CYS A 129 -4.31 2.11 8.18
CA CYS A 129 -4.79 3.13 7.23
C CYS A 129 -6.02 2.63 6.46
N SER A 130 -6.04 1.35 6.08
CA SER A 130 -7.14 0.73 5.36
C SER A 130 -8.44 0.72 6.17
N ILE A 131 -8.36 0.41 7.47
CA ILE A 131 -9.49 0.43 8.40
C ILE A 131 -10.07 1.84 8.52
N GLU A 132 -9.22 2.85 8.69
CA GLU A 132 -9.65 4.26 8.78
C GLU A 132 -10.36 4.72 7.49
N LEU A 133 -9.80 4.39 6.32
CA LEU A 133 -10.42 4.73 5.04
C LEU A 133 -11.74 4.00 4.81
N ASN A 134 -11.83 2.74 5.25
CA ASN A 134 -13.07 1.99 5.16
C ASN A 134 -14.18 2.60 6.06
N ASP A 135 -13.83 3.05 7.27
CA ASP A 135 -14.76 3.80 8.14
C ASP A 135 -15.24 5.09 7.47
N LEU A 136 -14.32 5.88 6.91
CA LEU A 136 -14.63 7.10 6.16
C LEU A 136 -15.57 6.83 4.98
N PHE A 137 -15.32 5.78 4.20
CA PHE A 137 -16.13 5.40 3.04
C PHE A 137 -17.56 5.00 3.43
N HIS A 138 -17.73 4.15 4.46
CA HIS A 138 -19.04 3.62 4.82
C HIS A 138 -19.88 4.59 5.64
N HIS A 139 -19.25 5.46 6.44
CA HIS A 139 -19.99 6.23 7.45
C HIS A 139 -20.02 7.74 7.17
N TRP A 140 -19.11 8.28 6.37
CA TRP A 140 -18.92 9.73 6.27
C TRP A 140 -19.01 10.27 4.83
N LEU A 141 -18.38 9.61 3.88
CA LEU A 141 -18.44 9.98 2.47
C LEU A 141 -19.74 9.42 1.88
N ARG A 142 -20.82 10.21 1.78
CA ARG A 142 -22.10 9.78 1.18
C ARG A 142 -22.26 10.33 -0.22
#